data_AF-A0A2J8SHZ9-F1
#
_entry.id   AF-A0A2J8SHZ9-F1
#
_cell.length_a   1.000
_cell.length_b   1.000
_cell.length_c   1.000
_cell.angle_alpha   90.00
_cell.angle_beta   90.00
_cell.angle_gamma   90.00
#
_symmetry.space_group_name_H-M   'P 1'
#
loop_
_entity.id
_entity.type
_entity.pdbx_description
1 polymer ?
#
loop_
_entity_poly.entity_id
_entity_poly.type
_entity_poly.pdbx_seq_one_letter_code
_entity_poly.pdbx_strand_id
1 'polypeptide(L)'
;MEHSRDSNAVTVSWPSARSLLDGYIISISSESLMREEILPSTKRTLTFNSLSPGTDFLISIMTNKGLKRSHPTVLMVSTYPDPSNLLIWGQEDNTICLSWKLSEGGFEKFQISYCMPSRKEKLIKVIVYGNKAKVKKLTLAMDYMFQVKTVKGKGYSLSVMKKVPIKPEQPEKLRAFNISTHSFSLHWSLPSGHVERYQVDLVPDSGFVTIRDLGGGEYQDDVSKVVPGTTYDITISSVSTTYSSPVTRIVTTNVTKPGPPVFLAGERVGSAGILLSWNTPPNPNGRIISYIVKYKEVCPWMQTVYTQVRAKPDSLEVLLTNLNPGTTYEIK
;
A
#
# COMPACT_ATOMS: atom_id res chain seq x y z
N MET A 1 9.14 -21.94 -49.30
CA MET A 1 8.40 -20.78 -48.75
C MET A 1 9.11 -20.43 -47.46
N GLU A 2 9.56 -19.19 -47.31
CA GLU A 2 10.18 -18.70 -46.08
C GLU A 2 9.21 -17.79 -45.34
N HIS A 3 9.44 -17.58 -44.05
CA HIS A 3 8.60 -16.72 -43.25
C HIS A 3 9.38 -15.96 -42.18
N SER A 4 8.89 -14.79 -41.82
CA SER A 4 9.24 -14.05 -40.60
C SER A 4 7.95 -13.70 -39.85
N ARG A 5 8.03 -13.61 -38.53
CA ARG A 5 6.84 -13.41 -37.68
C ARG A 5 7.17 -12.59 -36.44
N ASP A 6 6.16 -11.92 -35.93
CA ASP A 6 6.14 -11.31 -34.59
C ASP A 6 4.87 -11.75 -33.84
N SER A 7 4.41 -10.99 -32.85
CA SER A 7 3.21 -11.31 -32.08
C SER A 7 1.90 -11.03 -32.80
N ASN A 8 1.87 -10.18 -33.83
CA ASN A 8 0.63 -9.81 -34.52
C ASN A 8 0.74 -9.80 -36.04
N ALA A 9 1.87 -10.21 -36.60
CA ALA A 9 2.10 -10.27 -38.01
C ALA A 9 2.92 -11.48 -38.41
N VAL A 10 2.59 -12.01 -39.59
CA VAL A 10 3.40 -13.02 -40.28
C VAL A 10 3.65 -12.53 -41.70
N THR A 11 4.92 -12.46 -42.06
CA THR A 11 5.37 -12.19 -43.43
C THR A 11 5.81 -13.50 -44.06
N VAL A 12 5.25 -13.81 -45.22
CA VAL A 12 5.64 -14.97 -46.03
C VAL A 12 6.29 -14.52 -47.32
N SER A 13 7.31 -15.25 -47.75
CA SER A 13 7.97 -15.09 -49.03
C SER A 13 8.04 -16.41 -49.80
N TRP A 14 7.87 -16.34 -51.11
CA TRP A 14 7.86 -17.52 -51.98
C TRP A 14 8.67 -17.29 -53.24
N PRO A 15 9.28 -18.37 -53.78
CA PRO A 15 10.04 -18.30 -55.01
C PRO A 15 9.14 -18.02 -56.21
N SER A 16 9.73 -17.53 -57.30
CA SER A 16 9.03 -17.41 -58.58
C SER A 16 8.49 -18.77 -59.04
N ALA A 17 7.24 -18.78 -59.50
CA ALA A 17 6.70 -19.97 -60.13
C ALA A 17 7.44 -20.29 -61.44
N ARG A 18 7.43 -21.59 -61.78
CA ARG A 18 8.12 -22.12 -62.96
C ARG A 18 7.39 -21.85 -64.28
N SER A 19 6.16 -21.35 -64.24
CA SER A 19 5.28 -21.16 -65.39
C SER A 19 4.58 -19.80 -65.36
N LEU A 20 4.23 -19.25 -66.53
CA LEU A 20 3.37 -18.07 -66.63
C LEU A 20 2.02 -18.29 -65.97
N LEU A 21 1.69 -17.40 -65.03
CA LEU A 21 0.51 -17.36 -64.18
C LEU A 21 0.01 -15.92 -64.05
N ASP A 22 -1.25 -15.77 -63.67
CA ASP A 22 -1.91 -14.46 -63.52
C ASP A 22 -1.61 -13.86 -62.14
N GLY A 23 -1.53 -14.71 -61.11
CA GLY A 23 -1.29 -14.29 -59.73
C GLY A 23 -1.19 -15.43 -58.71
N TYR A 24 -1.16 -15.02 -57.45
CA TYR A 24 -1.12 -15.88 -56.28
C TYR A 24 -2.35 -15.63 -55.42
N ILE A 25 -2.93 -16.69 -54.87
CA ILE A 25 -3.98 -16.63 -53.86
C ILE A 25 -3.35 -17.14 -52.58
N ILE A 26 -3.28 -16.29 -51.56
CA ILE A 26 -2.67 -16.63 -50.28
C ILE A 26 -3.72 -16.47 -49.20
N SER A 27 -3.96 -17.53 -48.45
CA SER A 27 -4.87 -17.50 -47.31
C SER A 27 -4.13 -17.79 -46.01
N ILE A 28 -4.60 -17.17 -44.93
CA ILE A 28 -4.18 -17.45 -43.56
C ILE A 28 -5.42 -17.84 -42.76
N SER A 29 -5.30 -18.92 -41.99
CA SER A 29 -6.40 -19.54 -41.28
C SER A 29 -6.02 -19.94 -39.85
N SER A 30 -6.92 -19.70 -38.90
CA SER A 30 -6.91 -20.23 -37.53
C SER A 30 -8.35 -20.57 -37.12
N GLU A 31 -8.57 -21.09 -35.90
CA GLU A 31 -9.92 -21.42 -35.42
C GLU A 31 -10.90 -20.23 -35.46
N SER A 32 -10.40 -19.00 -35.34
CA SER A 32 -11.22 -17.78 -35.25
C SER A 32 -11.01 -16.79 -36.40
N LEU A 33 -10.08 -17.06 -37.33
CA LEU A 33 -9.71 -16.13 -38.39
C LEU A 33 -9.56 -16.87 -39.71
N MET A 34 -10.16 -16.32 -40.77
CA MET A 34 -9.90 -16.70 -42.16
C MET A 34 -9.72 -15.42 -42.97
N ARG A 35 -8.54 -15.24 -43.58
CA ARG A 35 -8.27 -14.12 -44.49
C ARG A 35 -7.62 -14.66 -45.76
N GLU A 36 -8.03 -14.13 -46.90
CA GLU A 36 -7.49 -14.48 -48.21
C GLU A 36 -7.12 -13.20 -48.97
N GLU A 37 -5.99 -13.23 -49.67
CA GLU A 37 -5.46 -12.13 -50.47
C GLU A 37 -5.09 -12.64 -51.86
N ILE A 38 -5.46 -11.88 -52.89
CA ILE A 38 -5.14 -12.18 -54.29
C ILE A 38 -4.08 -11.17 -54.75
N LEU A 39 -2.92 -11.68 -55.11
CA LEU A 39 -1.77 -10.88 -55.50
C LEU A 39 -1.41 -11.09 -56.97
N PRO A 40 -0.90 -10.05 -57.65
CA PRO A 40 -0.41 -10.18 -59.02
C PRO A 40 0.83 -11.09 -59.09
N SER A 41 1.08 -11.63 -60.28
CA SER A 41 2.21 -12.52 -60.57
C SER A 41 3.61 -11.93 -60.30
N THR A 42 3.71 -10.62 -60.09
CA THR A 42 4.96 -9.89 -59.78
C THR A 42 5.31 -9.85 -58.29
N LYS A 43 4.33 -10.05 -57.39
CA LYS A 43 4.57 -10.03 -55.93
C LYS A 43 5.22 -11.34 -55.46
N ARG A 44 6.11 -11.23 -54.48
CA ARG A 44 6.85 -12.37 -53.89
C ARG A 44 6.81 -12.41 -52.37
N THR A 45 6.18 -11.41 -51.75
CA THR A 45 6.07 -11.26 -50.31
C THR A 45 4.68 -10.75 -49.95
N LEU A 46 4.14 -11.23 -48.83
CA LEU A 46 2.89 -10.76 -48.24
C LEU A 46 3.02 -10.74 -46.72
N THR A 47 2.51 -9.69 -46.10
CA THR A 47 2.45 -9.58 -44.64
C THR A 47 1.00 -9.55 -44.20
N PHE A 48 0.61 -10.55 -43.39
CA PHE A 48 -0.66 -10.55 -42.68
C PHE A 48 -0.47 -9.83 -41.35
N ASN A 49 -1.17 -8.71 -41.16
CA ASN A 49 -1.17 -7.94 -39.92
C ASN A 49 -2.43 -8.21 -39.09
N SER A 50 -2.41 -7.77 -37.83
CA SER A 50 -3.53 -7.86 -36.88
C SER A 50 -3.93 -9.31 -36.54
N LEU A 51 -2.93 -10.19 -36.44
CA LEU A 51 -3.08 -11.57 -36.00
C LEU A 51 -3.08 -11.65 -34.47
N SER A 52 -3.71 -12.69 -33.93
CA SER A 52 -3.71 -12.99 -32.50
C SER A 52 -2.33 -13.49 -32.05
N PRO A 53 -1.75 -12.99 -30.94
CA PRO A 53 -0.50 -13.48 -30.35
C PRO A 53 -0.59 -14.93 -29.88
N GLY A 54 0.54 -15.66 -29.96
CA GLY A 54 0.64 -17.06 -29.51
C GLY A 54 -0.30 -18.03 -30.22
N THR A 55 -0.80 -17.67 -31.40
CA THR A 55 -1.81 -18.44 -32.14
C THR A 55 -1.16 -19.16 -33.32
N ASP A 56 -1.53 -20.42 -33.52
CA ASP A 56 -1.13 -21.21 -34.67
C ASP A 56 -1.98 -20.83 -35.89
N PHE A 57 -1.31 -20.53 -37.00
CA PHE A 57 -1.91 -20.22 -38.28
C PHE A 57 -1.45 -21.20 -39.34
N LEU A 58 -2.40 -21.62 -40.18
CA LEU A 58 -2.13 -22.36 -41.41
C LEU A 58 -2.20 -21.38 -42.58
N ILE A 59 -1.06 -21.14 -43.21
CA ILE A 59 -0.95 -20.33 -44.43
C ILE A 59 -0.95 -21.26 -45.64
N SER A 60 -1.78 -20.96 -46.63
CA SER A 60 -1.85 -21.68 -47.89
C SER A 60 -1.58 -20.72 -49.05
N ILE A 61 -0.74 -21.14 -50.00
CA ILE A 61 -0.50 -20.42 -51.26
C ILE A 61 -0.89 -21.29 -52.45
N MET A 62 -1.66 -20.71 -53.36
CA MET A 62 -2.05 -21.28 -54.65
C MET A 62 -1.69 -20.32 -55.77
N THR A 63 -1.39 -20.84 -56.96
CA THR A 63 -1.27 -20.03 -58.18
C THR A 63 -2.57 -20.09 -58.98
N ASN A 64 -2.91 -19.01 -59.67
CA ASN A 64 -4.05 -18.99 -60.59
C ASN A 64 -3.62 -18.69 -62.03
N LYS A 65 -4.35 -19.30 -62.97
CA LYS A 65 -4.24 -19.05 -64.41
C LYS A 65 -5.62 -19.21 -65.04
N GLY A 66 -6.26 -18.09 -65.39
CA GLY A 66 -7.68 -18.01 -65.69
C GLY A 66 -8.51 -18.58 -64.52
N LEU A 67 -9.36 -19.56 -64.82
CA LEU A 67 -10.20 -20.25 -63.83
C LEU A 67 -9.49 -21.43 -63.14
N LYS A 68 -8.27 -21.79 -63.56
CA LYS A 68 -7.55 -22.93 -62.99
C LYS A 68 -6.69 -22.49 -61.80
N ARG A 69 -6.72 -23.29 -60.73
CA ARG A 69 -5.92 -23.10 -59.51
C ARG A 69 -4.97 -24.30 -59.32
N SER A 70 -3.77 -24.05 -58.81
CA SER A 70 -2.86 -25.12 -58.42
C SER A 70 -3.29 -25.82 -57.14
N HIS A 71 -2.64 -26.94 -56.82
CA HIS A 71 -2.69 -27.48 -55.46
C HIS A 71 -2.10 -26.47 -54.46
N PRO A 72 -2.67 -26.37 -53.25
CA PRO A 72 -2.17 -25.48 -52.21
C PRO A 72 -0.84 -25.98 -51.66
N THR A 73 0.12 -25.07 -51.51
CA THR A 73 1.30 -25.29 -50.66
C THR A 73 1.02 -24.68 -49.29
N VAL A 74 1.12 -25.49 -48.24
CA VAL A 74 0.77 -25.09 -46.87
C VAL A 74 2.01 -24.88 -45.99
N LEU A 75 1.90 -23.96 -45.03
CA LEU A 75 2.90 -23.64 -44.02
C LEU A 75 2.19 -23.40 -42.68
N MET A 76 2.61 -24.12 -41.64
CA MET A 76 2.18 -23.83 -40.25
C MET A 76 3.13 -22.83 -39.60
N VAL A 77 2.57 -21.80 -38.97
CA VAL A 77 3.33 -20.72 -38.33
C VAL A 77 2.59 -20.21 -37.10
N SER A 78 3.32 -20.01 -36.00
CA SER A 78 2.75 -19.50 -34.74
C SER A 78 3.25 -18.09 -34.47
N THR A 79 2.37 -17.12 -34.21
CA THR A 79 2.81 -15.80 -33.75
C THR A 79 3.50 -15.89 -32.38
N TYR A 80 4.36 -14.92 -32.04
CA TYR A 80 4.96 -14.91 -30.70
C TYR A 80 3.90 -14.62 -29.63
N PRO A 81 3.91 -15.34 -28.50
CA PRO A 81 2.98 -15.03 -27.44
C PRO A 81 3.40 -13.73 -26.75
N ASP A 82 2.40 -12.91 -26.44
CA ASP A 82 2.60 -11.73 -25.60
C ASP A 82 2.70 -12.16 -24.13
N PRO A 83 3.61 -11.56 -23.34
CA PRO A 83 3.55 -11.70 -21.90
C PRO A 83 2.25 -11.09 -21.39
N SER A 84 1.51 -11.82 -20.57
CA SER A 84 0.26 -11.35 -19.97
C SER A 84 0.32 -11.39 -18.45
N ASN A 85 -0.60 -10.69 -17.80
CA ASN A 85 -0.71 -10.62 -16.34
C ASN A 85 0.59 -10.18 -15.65
N LEU A 86 1.12 -9.01 -16.05
CA LEU A 86 2.26 -8.42 -15.33
C LEU A 86 1.82 -7.99 -13.91
N LEU A 87 2.38 -8.67 -12.92
CA LEU A 87 2.09 -8.50 -11.51
C LEU A 87 3.33 -8.05 -10.75
N ILE A 88 3.09 -7.18 -9.76
CA ILE A 88 4.08 -6.84 -8.74
C ILE A 88 3.72 -7.68 -7.53
N TRP A 89 4.57 -8.66 -7.22
CA TRP A 89 4.32 -9.55 -6.09
C TRP A 89 5.10 -9.13 -4.84
N GLY A 90 6.03 -8.18 -4.96
CA GLY A 90 6.75 -7.63 -3.82
C GLY A 90 7.52 -6.35 -4.17
N GLN A 91 7.72 -5.54 -3.14
CA GLN A 91 8.59 -4.37 -3.15
C GLN A 91 9.40 -4.36 -1.85
N GLU A 92 10.72 -4.42 -2.01
CA GLU A 92 11.70 -4.46 -0.92
C GLU A 92 12.66 -3.29 -1.15
N ASP A 93 12.65 -2.28 -0.28
CA ASP A 93 13.50 -1.08 -0.39
C ASP A 93 13.44 -0.45 -1.80
N ASN A 94 14.57 -0.44 -2.50
CA ASN A 94 14.78 0.03 -3.87
C ASN A 94 14.67 -1.09 -4.93
N THR A 95 13.99 -2.19 -4.60
CA THR A 95 13.85 -3.38 -5.44
C THR A 95 12.38 -3.70 -5.70
N ILE A 96 12.04 -3.93 -6.97
CA ILE A 96 10.72 -4.39 -7.40
C ILE A 96 10.81 -5.83 -7.89
N CYS A 97 9.88 -6.65 -7.41
CA CYS A 97 9.73 -8.04 -7.79
C CYS A 97 8.55 -8.19 -8.76
N LEU A 98 8.89 -8.49 -10.02
CA LEU A 98 7.95 -8.66 -11.12
C LEU A 98 7.65 -10.15 -11.33
N SER A 99 6.44 -10.45 -11.76
CA SER A 99 6.06 -11.75 -12.29
C SER A 99 5.05 -11.60 -13.41
N TRP A 100 5.01 -12.53 -14.33
CA TRP A 100 4.02 -12.58 -15.40
C TRP A 100 3.60 -14.03 -15.67
N LYS A 101 2.49 -14.20 -16.40
CA LYS A 101 2.05 -15.52 -16.84
C LYS A 101 3.09 -16.07 -17.82
N LEU A 102 3.53 -17.31 -17.59
CA LEU A 102 4.38 -18.00 -18.55
C LEU A 102 3.51 -18.39 -19.75
N SER A 103 3.88 -17.89 -20.92
CA SER A 103 3.23 -18.26 -22.18
C SER A 103 3.93 -19.46 -22.80
N GLU A 104 3.16 -20.39 -23.37
CA GLU A 104 3.74 -21.52 -24.09
C GLU A 104 4.23 -21.10 -25.48
N GLY A 105 5.38 -21.64 -25.88
CA GLY A 105 5.83 -21.68 -27.26
C GLY A 105 6.60 -20.47 -27.79
N GLY A 106 7.54 -20.75 -28.70
CA GLY A 106 7.92 -19.82 -29.78
C GLY A 106 8.90 -18.69 -29.49
N PHE A 107 9.36 -18.45 -28.25
CA PHE A 107 10.34 -17.41 -27.89
C PHE A 107 11.55 -17.97 -27.12
N GLU A 108 12.64 -17.20 -26.98
CA GLU A 108 13.88 -17.62 -26.32
C GLU A 108 14.04 -17.04 -24.91
N LYS A 109 13.65 -15.77 -24.73
CA LYS A 109 13.86 -15.02 -23.49
C LYS A 109 12.87 -13.87 -23.37
N PHE A 110 12.76 -13.28 -22.18
CA PHE A 110 12.05 -12.03 -21.94
C PHE A 110 13.01 -10.86 -21.88
N GLN A 111 12.55 -9.70 -22.34
CA GLN A 111 13.22 -8.42 -22.10
C GLN A 111 12.31 -7.54 -21.26
N ILE A 112 12.81 -7.15 -20.09
CA ILE A 112 12.22 -6.12 -19.25
C ILE A 112 12.84 -4.80 -19.65
N SER A 113 12.02 -3.78 -19.89
CA SER A 113 12.46 -2.41 -20.12
C SER A 113 11.78 -1.50 -19.12
N TYR A 114 12.50 -0.58 -18.49
CA TYR A 114 11.92 0.34 -17.52
C TYR A 114 12.53 1.73 -17.60
N CYS A 115 11.73 2.74 -17.28
CA CYS A 115 12.14 4.14 -17.20
C CYS A 115 11.30 4.91 -16.18
N MET A 116 11.82 6.05 -15.74
CA MET A 116 11.05 7.06 -15.01
C MET A 116 10.37 7.98 -16.03
N PRO A 117 9.03 7.97 -16.16
CA PRO A 117 8.33 8.79 -17.15
C PRO A 117 8.57 10.30 -16.96
N SER A 118 8.76 10.74 -15.71
CA SER A 118 9.00 12.14 -15.35
C SER A 118 10.33 12.71 -15.87
N ARG A 119 11.38 11.88 -16.02
CA ARG A 119 12.74 12.33 -16.34
C ARG A 119 13.14 12.17 -17.82
N LYS A 120 12.26 11.63 -18.68
CA LYS A 120 12.54 11.30 -20.09
C LYS A 120 13.88 10.55 -20.29
N GLU A 121 14.26 9.71 -19.32
CA GLU A 121 15.52 8.96 -19.35
C GLU A 121 15.49 7.81 -20.36
N LYS A 122 16.69 7.33 -20.72
CA LYS A 122 16.82 6.14 -21.57
C LYS A 122 16.24 4.91 -20.87
N LEU A 123 15.46 4.13 -21.62
CA LEU A 123 14.96 2.83 -21.18
C LEU A 123 16.11 1.88 -20.83
N ILE A 124 16.17 1.48 -19.56
CA ILE A 124 17.09 0.43 -19.10
C ILE A 124 16.49 -0.91 -19.49
N LYS A 125 17.30 -1.81 -20.05
CA LYS A 125 16.87 -3.12 -20.57
C LYS A 125 17.56 -4.25 -19.82
N VAL A 126 16.79 -5.25 -19.41
CA VAL A 126 17.28 -6.44 -18.69
C VAL A 126 16.71 -7.68 -19.37
N ILE A 127 17.57 -8.68 -19.60
CA ILE A 127 17.17 -9.97 -20.18
C ILE A 127 16.92 -10.97 -19.05
N VAL A 128 15.81 -11.70 -19.16
CA VAL A 128 15.36 -12.67 -18.15
C VAL A 128 14.88 -13.94 -18.85
N TYR A 129 15.21 -15.11 -18.30
CA TYR A 129 14.84 -16.40 -18.89
C TYR A 129 13.62 -17.06 -18.22
N GLY A 130 13.27 -16.64 -17.01
CA GLY A 130 12.07 -17.11 -16.29
C GLY A 130 10.89 -16.15 -16.40
N ASN A 131 9.79 -16.45 -15.70
CA ASN A 131 8.60 -15.62 -15.62
C ASN A 131 8.57 -14.67 -14.40
N LYS A 132 9.70 -14.54 -13.71
CA LYS A 132 9.89 -13.69 -12.53
C LYS A 132 11.20 -12.93 -12.67
N ALA A 133 11.24 -11.72 -12.14
CA ALA A 133 12.44 -10.89 -12.10
C ALA A 133 12.48 -9.98 -10.88
N LYS A 134 13.70 -9.64 -10.44
CA LYS A 134 13.94 -8.59 -9.45
C LYS A 134 14.73 -7.46 -10.12
N VAL A 135 14.18 -6.25 -10.09
CA VAL A 135 14.87 -5.05 -10.58
C VAL A 135 15.31 -4.24 -9.37
N LYS A 136 16.61 -4.05 -9.21
CA LYS A 136 17.24 -3.41 -8.05
C LYS A 136 17.73 -2.00 -8.36
N LYS A 137 18.14 -1.26 -7.33
CA LYS A 137 18.75 0.09 -7.43
C LYS A 137 17.83 1.10 -8.12
N LEU A 138 16.53 1.02 -7.82
CA LEU A 138 15.55 2.00 -8.27
C LEU A 138 15.62 3.24 -7.36
N THR A 139 15.32 4.41 -7.93
CA THR A 139 15.22 5.64 -7.15
C THR A 139 13.92 5.61 -6.35
N LEU A 140 14.00 5.85 -5.04
CA LEU A 140 12.84 5.89 -4.15
C LEU A 140 11.97 7.12 -4.42
N ALA A 141 10.70 7.05 -4.00
CA ALA A 141 9.71 8.12 -4.18
C ALA A 141 9.47 8.54 -5.65
N MET A 142 9.63 7.60 -6.58
CA MET A 142 9.47 7.84 -8.01
C MET A 142 8.57 6.79 -8.64
N ASP A 143 7.85 7.18 -9.68
CA ASP A 143 7.05 6.25 -10.47
C ASP A 143 7.89 5.67 -11.62
N TYR A 144 7.87 4.34 -11.75
CA TYR A 144 8.51 3.64 -12.86
C TYR A 144 7.47 2.99 -13.77
N MET A 145 7.72 3.04 -15.07
CA MET A 145 6.96 2.29 -16.06
C MET A 145 7.76 1.07 -16.50
N PHE A 146 7.31 -0.11 -16.10
CA PHE A 146 7.89 -1.39 -16.50
C PHE A 146 7.19 -1.92 -17.73
N GLN A 147 7.97 -2.47 -18.65
CA GLN A 147 7.51 -3.09 -19.89
C GLN A 147 8.15 -4.47 -20.02
N VAL A 148 7.37 -5.49 -20.35
CA VAL A 148 7.89 -6.85 -20.58
C VAL A 148 7.47 -7.33 -21.95
N LYS A 149 8.41 -7.88 -22.71
CA LYS A 149 8.17 -8.50 -24.02
C LYS A 149 8.97 -9.79 -24.19
N THR A 150 8.49 -10.70 -25.02
CA THR A 150 9.26 -11.87 -25.43
C THR A 150 10.25 -11.50 -26.55
N VAL A 151 11.35 -12.23 -26.64
CA VAL A 151 12.42 -12.04 -27.62
C VAL A 151 12.77 -13.39 -28.25
N LYS A 152 12.95 -13.39 -29.58
CA LYS A 152 13.53 -14.52 -30.33
C LYS A 152 14.38 -14.00 -31.48
N GLY A 153 15.69 -14.29 -31.46
CA GLY A 153 16.63 -13.71 -32.42
C GLY A 153 16.55 -12.17 -32.41
N LYS A 154 16.14 -11.57 -33.53
CA LYS A 154 15.91 -10.11 -33.68
C LYS A 154 14.45 -9.68 -33.54
N GLY A 155 13.51 -10.63 -33.41
CA GLY A 155 12.08 -10.36 -33.29
C GLY A 155 11.63 -10.16 -31.85
N TYR A 156 10.53 -9.43 -31.67
CA TYR A 156 9.95 -9.09 -30.37
C TYR A 156 8.42 -9.24 -30.42
N SER A 157 7.80 -9.55 -29.28
CA SER A 157 6.35 -9.43 -29.11
C SER A 157 5.91 -8.01 -28.79
N LEU A 158 4.59 -7.80 -28.67
CA LEU A 158 4.06 -6.62 -28.01
C LEU A 158 4.47 -6.63 -26.53
N SER A 159 4.52 -5.43 -25.96
CA SER A 159 4.95 -5.24 -24.57
C SER A 159 3.75 -5.04 -23.66
N VAL A 160 3.68 -5.78 -22.56
CA VAL A 160 2.78 -5.47 -21.46
C VAL A 160 3.43 -4.41 -20.58
N MET A 161 2.68 -3.37 -20.23
CA MET A 161 3.18 -2.24 -19.44
C MET A 161 2.50 -2.18 -18.07
N LYS A 162 3.26 -1.77 -17.06
CA LYS A 162 2.73 -1.48 -15.71
C LYS A 162 3.47 -0.33 -15.07
N LYS A 163 2.69 0.66 -14.62
CA LYS A 163 3.19 1.76 -13.79
C LYS A 163 3.27 1.28 -12.34
N VAL A 164 4.38 1.54 -11.67
CA VAL A 164 4.65 1.10 -10.30
C VAL A 164 5.28 2.27 -9.53
N PRO A 165 4.62 2.79 -8.48
CA PRO A 165 5.22 3.76 -7.58
C PRO A 165 6.26 3.06 -6.69
N ILE A 166 7.45 3.64 -6.55
CA ILE A 166 8.45 3.17 -5.61
C ILE A 166 8.25 3.90 -4.29
N LYS A 167 8.02 3.13 -3.21
CA LYS A 167 7.91 3.63 -1.84
C LYS A 167 9.01 4.66 -1.52
N PRO A 168 8.65 5.79 -0.89
CA PRO A 168 9.66 6.68 -0.31
C PRO A 168 10.41 5.94 0.80
N GLU A 169 11.61 6.43 1.09
CA GLU A 169 12.35 5.99 2.26
C GLU A 169 11.61 6.43 3.54
N GLN A 170 11.63 5.59 4.56
CA GLN A 170 10.97 5.89 5.83
C GLN A 170 11.80 6.89 6.64
N PRO A 171 11.17 7.72 7.50
CA PRO A 171 11.91 8.62 8.38
C PRO A 171 12.83 7.85 9.33
N GLU A 172 14.01 8.38 9.64
CA GLU A 172 14.92 7.72 10.57
C GLU A 172 14.94 8.40 11.95
N LYS A 173 15.40 7.66 12.96
CA LYS A 173 15.72 8.18 14.30
C LYS A 173 14.57 8.97 14.95
N LEU A 174 13.33 8.52 14.75
CA LEU A 174 12.16 9.10 15.40
C LEU A 174 12.35 9.09 16.92
N ARG A 175 12.33 10.27 17.52
CA ARG A 175 12.45 10.51 18.96
C ARG A 175 11.37 11.46 19.43
N ALA A 176 10.94 11.25 20.67
CA ALA A 176 10.06 12.16 21.38
C ALA A 176 10.83 12.82 22.53
N PHE A 177 10.56 14.10 22.78
CA PHE A 177 11.20 14.91 23.81
C PHE A 177 10.25 16.01 24.32
N ASN A 178 10.67 16.75 25.34
CA ASN A 178 9.83 17.78 25.99
C ASN A 178 8.44 17.27 26.40
N ILE A 179 8.38 16.04 26.92
CA ILE A 179 7.12 15.39 27.28
C ILE A 179 6.54 16.07 28.52
N SER A 180 5.36 16.65 28.35
CA SER A 180 4.59 17.34 29.37
C SER A 180 3.27 16.60 29.65
N THR A 181 2.39 17.22 30.42
CA THR A 181 1.04 16.69 30.70
C THR A 181 0.10 16.82 29.50
N HIS A 182 0.28 17.83 28.63
CA HIS A 182 -0.63 18.13 27.51
C HIS A 182 0.09 18.37 26.18
N SER A 183 1.39 18.11 26.12
CA SER A 183 2.19 18.25 24.91
C SER A 183 3.44 17.37 24.92
N PHE A 184 3.98 17.12 23.75
CA PHE A 184 5.34 16.61 23.54
C PHE A 184 5.81 17.01 22.14
N SER A 185 7.12 16.97 21.93
CA SER A 185 7.73 17.25 20.63
C SER A 185 8.28 15.97 20.02
N LEU A 186 8.13 15.84 18.71
CA LEU A 186 8.68 14.76 17.90
C LEU A 186 9.80 15.28 17.02
N HIS A 187 10.80 14.47 16.76
CA HIS A 187 11.87 14.80 15.83
C HIS A 187 12.33 13.54 15.10
N TRP A 188 12.59 13.66 13.81
CA TRP A 188 13.14 12.60 12.96
C TRP A 188 14.22 13.17 12.04
N SER A 189 14.97 12.28 11.40
CA SER A 189 15.90 12.64 10.33
C SER A 189 15.17 12.56 8.99
N LEU A 190 15.35 13.59 8.16
CA LEU A 190 14.84 13.60 6.79
C LEU A 190 15.48 12.43 6.02
N PRO A 191 14.66 11.57 5.39
CA PRO A 191 15.16 10.51 4.54
C PRO A 191 15.73 11.08 3.24
N SER A 192 16.45 10.25 2.49
CA SER A 192 16.99 10.65 1.19
C SER A 192 15.91 10.60 0.11
N GLY A 193 16.00 11.53 -0.85
CA GLY A 193 15.04 11.64 -1.95
C GLY A 193 13.92 12.65 -1.71
N HIS A 194 12.94 12.66 -2.61
CA HIS A 194 11.86 13.65 -2.59
C HIS A 194 10.65 13.11 -1.83
N VAL A 195 10.43 13.62 -0.61
CA VAL A 195 9.21 13.39 0.16
C VAL A 195 8.30 14.61 0.00
N GLU A 196 7.03 14.40 -0.30
CA GLU A 196 6.05 15.49 -0.46
C GLU A 196 5.49 15.94 0.89
N ARG A 197 5.18 14.98 1.76
CA ARG A 197 4.68 15.21 3.11
C ARG A 197 5.03 14.06 4.06
N TYR A 198 4.95 14.32 5.36
CA TYR A 198 4.91 13.28 6.39
C TYR A 198 3.50 13.18 6.95
N GLN A 199 3.07 11.96 7.23
CA GLN A 199 1.87 11.70 7.99
C GLN A 199 2.26 11.17 9.36
N VAL A 200 1.78 11.82 10.42
CA VAL A 200 1.98 11.44 11.82
C VAL A 200 0.64 11.00 12.39
N ASP A 201 0.52 9.73 12.74
CA ASP A 201 -0.66 9.20 13.42
C ASP A 201 -0.35 9.02 14.91
N LEU A 202 -1.22 9.58 15.75
CA LEU A 202 -1.14 9.52 17.21
C LEU A 202 -2.28 8.64 17.71
N VAL A 203 -1.97 7.40 18.08
CA VAL A 203 -2.95 6.42 18.55
C VAL A 203 -2.87 6.33 20.07
N PRO A 204 -3.81 6.92 20.83
CA PRO A 204 -3.84 6.74 22.28
C PRO A 204 -4.27 5.31 22.66
N ASP A 205 -3.93 4.87 23.86
CA ASP A 205 -4.43 3.63 24.46
C ASP A 205 -5.98 3.60 24.61
N SER A 206 -6.59 4.79 24.61
CA SER A 206 -8.03 4.99 24.74
C SER A 206 -8.43 6.34 24.12
N GLY A 207 -9.59 6.37 23.46
CA GLY A 207 -10.12 7.59 22.81
C GLY A 207 -9.86 7.64 21.30
N PHE A 208 -9.63 8.84 20.77
CA PHE A 208 -9.59 9.10 19.33
C PHE A 208 -8.16 9.20 18.78
N VAL A 209 -7.94 8.58 17.62
CA VAL A 209 -6.71 8.75 16.84
C VAL A 209 -6.64 10.16 16.26
N THR A 210 -5.48 10.79 16.37
CA THR A 210 -5.21 12.08 15.72
C THR A 210 -4.22 11.90 14.59
N ILE A 211 -4.58 12.36 13.39
CA ILE A 211 -3.72 12.31 12.19
C ILE A 211 -3.26 13.73 11.87
N ARG A 212 -1.97 13.89 11.58
CA ARG A 212 -1.36 15.17 11.21
C ARG A 212 -0.58 15.03 9.92
N ASP A 213 -0.71 16.02 9.05
CA ASP A 213 0.01 16.13 7.78
C ASP A 213 1.01 17.29 7.84
N LEU A 214 2.27 16.99 7.54
CA LEU A 214 3.38 17.92 7.62
C LEU A 214 4.08 18.04 6.27
N GLY A 215 4.65 19.20 5.95
CA GLY A 215 5.38 19.38 4.70
C GLY A 215 6.59 18.46 4.58
N GLY A 216 6.99 18.11 3.36
CA GLY A 216 8.12 17.19 3.11
C GLY A 216 9.49 17.68 3.60
N GLY A 217 9.63 18.98 3.88
CA GLY A 217 10.82 19.57 4.51
C GLY A 217 10.81 19.57 6.03
N GLU A 218 9.70 19.20 6.67
CA GLU A 218 9.57 19.17 8.12
C GLU A 218 10.31 17.98 8.72
N TYR A 219 10.99 18.22 9.84
CA TYR A 219 11.77 17.22 10.57
C TYR A 219 11.38 17.13 12.05
N GLN A 220 10.39 17.92 12.46
CA GLN A 220 9.88 18.01 13.81
C GLN A 220 8.37 18.31 13.79
N ASP A 221 7.66 17.84 14.81
CA ASP A 221 6.25 18.16 15.06
C ASP A 221 6.05 18.46 16.55
N ASP A 222 5.33 19.53 16.85
CA ASP A 222 5.00 19.93 18.21
C ASP A 222 3.54 19.57 18.51
N VAL A 223 3.37 18.43 19.17
CA VAL A 223 2.07 17.87 19.50
C VAL A 223 1.54 18.54 20.76
N SER A 224 0.34 19.11 20.67
CA SER A 224 -0.37 19.74 21.78
C SER A 224 -1.78 19.17 21.94
N LYS A 225 -2.37 19.45 23.10
CA LYS A 225 -3.73 19.02 23.51
C LYS A 225 -3.85 17.49 23.64
N VAL A 226 -2.78 16.84 24.08
CA VAL A 226 -2.83 15.41 24.43
C VAL A 226 -3.40 15.20 25.83
N VAL A 227 -3.92 14.01 26.06
CA VAL A 227 -4.55 13.63 27.33
C VAL A 227 -3.46 13.30 28.36
N PRO A 228 -3.53 13.84 29.58
CA PRO A 228 -2.57 13.53 30.64
C PRO A 228 -2.58 12.06 31.07
N GLY A 229 -1.41 11.51 31.36
CA GLY A 229 -1.24 10.13 31.82
C GLY A 229 -1.66 9.06 30.81
N THR A 230 -1.68 9.40 29.52
CA THR A 230 -2.12 8.53 28.42
C THR A 230 -0.91 8.08 27.61
N THR A 231 -0.87 6.80 27.25
CA THR A 231 0.15 6.26 26.35
C THR A 231 -0.30 6.40 24.90
N TYR A 232 0.56 6.99 24.07
CA TYR A 232 0.39 7.17 22.64
C TYR A 232 1.37 6.28 21.89
N ASP A 233 0.85 5.49 20.96
CA ASP A 233 1.61 4.84 19.90
C ASP A 233 1.66 5.76 18.67
N ILE A 234 2.84 6.24 18.34
CA ILE A 234 3.06 7.28 17.34
C ILE A 234 3.70 6.66 16.12
N THR A 235 3.02 6.75 14.98
CA THR A 235 3.57 6.27 13.70
C THR A 235 3.80 7.43 12.75
N ILE A 236 5.00 7.51 12.19
CA ILE A 236 5.34 8.46 11.13
C ILE A 236 5.61 7.72 9.82
N SER A 237 5.03 8.21 8.73
CA SER A 237 5.27 7.71 7.38
C SER A 237 5.62 8.85 6.43
N SER A 238 6.58 8.62 5.55
CA SER A 238 6.85 9.50 4.42
C SER A 238 5.85 9.24 3.31
N VAL A 239 5.41 10.30 2.64
CA VAL A 239 4.41 10.22 1.58
C VAL A 239 4.91 10.95 0.33
N SER A 240 4.75 10.28 -0.80
CA SER A 240 4.78 10.86 -2.15
C SER A 240 3.59 10.26 -2.92
N THR A 241 3.82 9.56 -4.03
CA THR A 241 2.75 8.82 -4.74
C THR A 241 2.23 7.61 -3.97
N THR A 242 2.99 7.14 -2.98
CA THR A 242 2.63 6.09 -2.03
C THR A 242 3.28 6.35 -0.67
N TYR A 243 2.88 5.59 0.35
CA TYR A 243 3.43 5.63 1.70
C TYR A 243 4.71 4.79 1.82
N SER A 244 5.66 5.24 2.65
CA SER A 244 6.76 4.42 3.15
C SER A 244 6.26 3.37 4.14
N SER A 245 7.15 2.51 4.60
CA SER A 245 6.91 1.78 5.84
C SER A 245 6.85 2.78 7.01
N PRO A 246 5.98 2.56 8.01
CA PRO A 246 5.86 3.45 9.17
C PRO A 246 7.01 3.22 10.16
N VAL A 247 7.46 4.29 10.79
CA VAL A 247 8.36 4.23 11.96
C VAL A 247 7.56 4.57 13.20
N THR A 248 7.71 3.73 14.22
CA THR A 248 6.84 3.74 15.41
C THR A 248 7.61 4.18 16.65
N ARG A 249 6.96 4.95 17.53
CA ARG A 249 7.48 5.34 18.83
C ARG A 249 6.36 5.44 19.87
N ILE A 250 6.59 4.82 21.03
CA ILE A 250 5.65 4.92 22.16
C ILE A 250 6.06 6.09 23.07
N VAL A 251 5.08 6.90 23.46
CA VAL A 251 5.24 8.04 24.38
C VAL A 251 4.14 7.98 25.42
N THR A 252 4.47 8.21 26.69
CA THR A 252 3.45 8.37 27.75
C THR A 252 3.53 9.78 28.30
N THR A 253 2.41 10.50 28.30
CA THR A 253 2.33 11.87 28.81
C THR A 253 2.42 11.90 30.32
N ASN A 254 2.89 13.01 30.88
CA ASN A 254 2.94 13.17 32.32
C ASN A 254 1.52 13.20 32.92
N VAL A 255 1.38 12.67 34.12
CA VAL A 255 0.11 12.74 34.87
C VAL A 255 -0.13 14.16 35.39
N THR A 256 -1.40 14.54 35.54
CA THR A 256 -1.79 15.77 36.25
C THR A 256 -2.76 15.44 37.38
N LYS A 257 -3.21 16.46 38.13
CA LYS A 257 -4.22 16.27 39.19
C LYS A 257 -5.44 15.54 38.60
N PRO A 258 -5.89 14.43 39.20
CA PRO A 258 -7.13 13.78 38.79
C PRO A 258 -8.30 14.74 38.88
N GLY A 259 -9.29 14.55 37.99
CA GLY A 259 -10.60 15.16 38.13
C GLY A 259 -11.31 14.71 39.42
N PRO A 260 -12.38 15.42 39.83
CA PRO A 260 -13.17 14.99 40.97
C PRO A 260 -13.87 13.65 40.67
N PRO A 261 -14.01 12.75 41.67
CA PRO A 261 -14.94 11.63 41.60
C PRO A 261 -16.37 12.15 41.37
N VAL A 262 -17.22 11.33 40.77
CA VAL A 262 -18.60 11.71 40.42
C VAL A 262 -19.60 10.78 41.09
N PHE A 263 -20.85 11.23 41.25
CA PHE A 263 -21.94 10.47 41.88
C PHE A 263 -21.64 10.04 43.32
N LEU A 264 -21.12 10.94 44.15
CA LEU A 264 -21.01 10.69 45.59
C LEU A 264 -22.40 10.49 46.19
N ALA A 265 -22.64 9.31 46.75
CA ALA A 265 -23.86 8.93 47.45
C ALA A 265 -23.54 8.45 48.87
N GLY A 266 -24.51 8.59 49.77
CA GLY A 266 -24.40 8.13 51.15
C GLY A 266 -25.64 7.34 51.56
N GLU A 267 -25.43 6.12 52.06
CA GLU A 267 -26.47 5.26 52.63
C GLU A 267 -26.27 5.12 54.14
N ARG A 268 -27.36 5.22 54.90
CA ARG A 268 -27.31 5.09 56.36
C ARG A 268 -27.04 3.65 56.76
N VAL A 269 -26.05 3.45 57.64
CA VAL A 269 -25.75 2.15 58.25
C VAL A 269 -25.85 2.29 59.77
N GLY A 270 -26.96 1.82 60.35
CA GLY A 270 -27.23 1.93 61.79
C GLY A 270 -27.48 3.37 62.25
N SER A 271 -27.18 3.70 63.51
CA SER A 271 -27.34 5.06 64.06
C SER A 271 -26.08 5.94 63.96
N ALA A 272 -24.91 5.33 63.74
CA ALA A 272 -23.60 5.97 63.85
C ALA A 272 -22.69 5.72 62.65
N GLY A 273 -23.27 5.35 61.49
CA GLY A 273 -22.50 5.05 60.28
C GLY A 273 -23.19 5.47 58.99
N ILE A 274 -22.36 5.78 57.99
CA ILE A 274 -22.77 6.14 56.63
C ILE A 274 -21.83 5.41 55.66
N LEU A 275 -22.39 4.58 54.79
CA LEU A 275 -21.66 3.99 53.67
C LEU A 275 -21.64 4.99 52.52
N LEU A 276 -20.46 5.45 52.14
CA LEU A 276 -20.27 6.33 51.00
C LEU A 276 -19.85 5.52 49.78
N SER A 277 -20.39 5.87 48.62
CA SER A 277 -20.02 5.31 47.32
C SER A 277 -19.86 6.41 46.27
N TRP A 278 -18.97 6.21 45.30
CA TRP A 278 -18.70 7.16 44.21
C TRP A 278 -18.18 6.44 42.96
N ASN A 279 -18.18 7.11 41.81
CA ASN A 279 -17.59 6.61 40.58
C ASN A 279 -16.22 7.25 40.32
N THR A 280 -15.38 6.55 39.56
CA THR A 280 -14.07 7.04 39.11
C THR A 280 -14.21 8.38 38.38
N PRO A 281 -13.25 9.31 38.54
CA PRO A 281 -13.25 10.57 37.80
C PRO A 281 -13.31 10.32 36.28
N PRO A 282 -14.13 11.06 35.51
CA PRO A 282 -14.13 10.97 34.05
C PRO A 282 -12.78 11.31 33.42
N ASN A 283 -12.01 12.19 34.08
CA ASN A 283 -10.65 12.58 33.70
C ASN A 283 -9.68 12.14 34.80
N PRO A 284 -9.30 10.86 34.88
CA PRO A 284 -8.43 10.36 35.94
C PRO A 284 -6.99 10.90 35.80
N ASN A 285 -6.62 11.39 34.60
CA ASN A 285 -5.36 12.06 34.30
C ASN A 285 -4.12 11.20 34.64
N GLY A 286 -4.27 9.88 34.50
CA GLY A 286 -3.35 8.86 34.94
C GLY A 286 -4.04 7.83 35.84
N ARG A 287 -3.26 6.92 36.41
CA ARG A 287 -3.77 5.92 37.35
C ARG A 287 -4.14 6.56 38.69
N ILE A 288 -5.38 6.36 39.14
CA ILE A 288 -5.80 6.78 40.49
C ILE A 288 -5.09 5.92 41.54
N ILE A 289 -4.45 6.57 42.52
CA ILE A 289 -3.67 5.90 43.58
C ILE A 289 -4.43 5.79 44.91
N SER A 290 -5.39 6.67 45.18
CA SER A 290 -6.23 6.64 46.39
C SER A 290 -7.36 7.67 46.30
N TYR A 291 -8.42 7.45 47.06
CA TYR A 291 -9.44 8.46 47.36
C TYR A 291 -9.28 8.96 48.79
N ILE A 292 -9.55 10.25 49.02
CA ILE A 292 -9.52 10.87 50.35
C ILE A 292 -10.89 11.45 50.61
N VAL A 293 -11.62 10.86 51.55
CA VAL A 293 -12.91 11.36 52.01
C VAL A 293 -12.68 12.28 53.20
N LYS A 294 -13.24 13.48 53.15
CA LYS A 294 -13.17 14.47 54.22
C LYS A 294 -14.55 14.75 54.76
N TYR A 295 -14.72 14.68 56.07
CA TYR A 295 -15.99 14.98 56.72
C TYR A 295 -15.81 15.79 58.01
N LYS A 296 -16.82 16.61 58.32
CA LYS A 296 -16.89 17.39 59.56
C LYS A 296 -18.33 17.63 59.98
N GLU A 297 -18.55 17.88 61.25
CA GLU A 297 -19.87 18.25 61.77
C GLU A 297 -20.21 19.69 61.42
N VAL A 298 -21.48 19.93 61.04
CA VAL A 298 -22.01 21.26 60.73
C VAL A 298 -23.11 21.65 61.70
N CYS A 299 -23.96 20.70 62.07
CA CYS A 299 -25.03 20.89 63.06
C CYS A 299 -25.10 19.65 63.97
N PRO A 300 -25.24 19.82 65.30
CA PRO A 300 -25.52 21.06 66.00
C PRO A 300 -24.31 21.99 66.19
N TRP A 301 -23.09 21.45 66.11
CA TRP A 301 -21.86 22.23 66.30
C TRP A 301 -21.04 22.25 65.02
N MET A 302 -20.71 23.45 64.54
CA MET A 302 -19.93 23.60 63.32
C MET A 302 -18.43 23.43 63.63
N GLN A 303 -17.88 22.31 63.19
CA GLN A 303 -16.45 22.05 63.26
C GLN A 303 -15.71 22.85 62.19
N THR A 304 -14.49 23.28 62.54
CA THR A 304 -13.62 24.04 61.63
C THR A 304 -12.64 23.14 60.88
N VAL A 305 -12.43 21.91 61.34
CA VAL A 305 -11.43 20.97 60.81
C VAL A 305 -12.11 19.72 60.24
N TYR A 306 -11.63 19.24 59.09
CA TYR A 306 -12.09 17.97 58.53
C TYR A 306 -11.33 16.78 59.14
N THR A 307 -12.06 15.74 59.50
CA THR A 307 -11.51 14.40 59.64
C THR A 307 -11.36 13.78 58.25
N GLN A 308 -10.31 12.98 58.03
CA GLN A 308 -10.05 12.36 56.72
C GLN A 308 -9.87 10.85 56.83
N VAL A 309 -10.44 10.13 55.88
CA VAL A 309 -10.26 8.68 55.70
C VAL A 309 -9.74 8.43 54.29
N ARG A 310 -8.74 7.56 54.16
CA ARG A 310 -8.18 7.17 52.88
C ARG A 310 -8.79 5.85 52.44
N ALA A 311 -9.40 5.85 51.26
CA ALA A 311 -9.87 4.64 50.60
C ALA A 311 -8.85 4.17 49.55
N LYS A 312 -8.79 2.85 49.34
CA LYS A 312 -7.94 2.21 48.31
C LYS A 312 -8.41 2.62 46.92
N PRO A 313 -7.53 2.65 45.91
CA PRO A 313 -7.90 3.06 44.54
C PRO A 313 -8.93 2.13 43.89
N ASP A 314 -8.91 0.85 44.25
CA ASP A 314 -9.84 -0.16 43.73
C ASP A 314 -11.16 -0.24 44.52
N SER A 315 -11.27 0.54 45.61
CA SER A 315 -12.47 0.61 46.46
C SER A 315 -13.20 1.92 46.18
N LEU A 316 -14.33 1.82 45.50
CA LEU A 316 -15.21 2.95 45.19
C LEU A 316 -16.22 3.26 46.30
N GLU A 317 -16.01 2.66 47.48
CA GLU A 317 -16.85 2.81 48.65
C GLU A 317 -16.01 2.89 49.94
N VAL A 318 -16.54 3.57 50.95
CA VAL A 318 -15.99 3.58 52.32
C VAL A 318 -17.10 3.72 53.35
N LEU A 319 -17.05 2.89 54.39
CA LEU A 319 -17.94 3.02 55.55
C LEU A 319 -17.33 4.00 56.55
N LEU A 320 -18.01 5.13 56.79
CA LEU A 320 -17.74 5.98 57.94
C LEU A 320 -18.47 5.41 59.16
N THR A 321 -17.77 5.30 60.28
CA THR A 321 -18.28 4.79 61.56
C THR A 321 -18.01 5.78 62.69
N ASN A 322 -18.61 5.56 63.86
CA ASN A 322 -18.47 6.40 65.04
C ASN A 322 -18.94 7.85 64.82
N LEU A 323 -19.96 8.01 63.97
CA LEU A 323 -20.64 9.29 63.78
C LEU A 323 -21.66 9.52 64.90
N ASN A 324 -21.87 10.78 65.26
CA ASN A 324 -22.86 11.18 66.26
C ASN A 324 -24.27 11.09 65.65
N PRO A 325 -25.19 10.30 66.25
CA PRO A 325 -26.56 10.20 65.76
C PRO A 325 -27.30 11.54 65.81
N GLY A 326 -28.06 11.86 64.76
CA GLY A 326 -28.84 13.11 64.67
C GLY A 326 -28.02 14.36 64.29
N THR A 327 -26.73 14.19 63.97
CA THR A 327 -25.81 15.26 63.56
C THR A 327 -25.74 15.37 62.04
N THR A 328 -25.70 16.60 61.53
CA THR A 328 -25.48 16.90 60.11
C THR A 328 -23.98 17.00 59.82
N TYR A 329 -23.51 16.22 58.86
CA TYR A 329 -22.12 16.22 58.40
C TYR A 329 -22.00 16.83 56.99
N GLU A 330 -20.93 17.59 56.76
CA GLU A 330 -20.48 17.93 55.42
C GLU A 330 -19.43 16.91 54.99
N ILE A 331 -19.61 16.28 53.82
CA ILE A 331 -18.73 15.22 53.28
C ILE A 331 -18.31 15.61 51.86
N LYS A 332 -17.02 15.47 51.54
CA LYS A 332 -16.48 15.72 50.20
C LYS A 332 -15.23 14.92 49.88
#